data_AF-A0A8S3DND8-F1
#
_entry.id   AF-A0A8S3DND8-F1
#
_cell.length_a   1.000
_cell.length_b   1.000
_cell.length_c   1.000
_cell.angle_alpha   90.00
_cell.angle_beta   90.00
_cell.angle_gamma   90.00
#
_symmetry.space_group_name_H-M   'P 1'
#
loop_
_entity.id
_entity.type
_entity.pdbx_description
1 polymer ?
#
loop_
_entity_poly.entity_id
_entity_poly.type
_entity_poly.pdbx_seq_one_letter_code
_entity_poly.pdbx_strand_id
1 'polypeptide(L)'
;MFIHTWSESHVEQPYRLTRIIDDLHNYFWISHQLRWKGIPGRMVNNDEIRLVHSEEFLSGFLSVECGDNVDNVVSIVGPIVARACRTAAGTTINLISSVVRRDIDIGFAFCAGIDGTLR
;
A
#
# COMPACT_ATOMS: atom_id res chain seq x y z
N MET A 1 16.50 -12.66 -6.54
CA MET A 1 17.16 -11.36 -6.80
C MET A 1 16.23 -10.59 -7.73
N PHE A 2 15.47 -9.64 -7.21
CA PHE A 2 14.54 -8.84 -8.01
C PHE A 2 15.17 -7.45 -8.19
N ILE A 3 15.41 -7.08 -9.43
CA ILE A 3 16.08 -5.83 -9.81
C ILE A 3 15.07 -4.70 -9.60
N HIS A 4 15.34 -3.82 -8.65
CA HIS A 4 14.67 -2.53 -8.58
C HIS A 4 15.21 -1.65 -9.71
N THR A 5 14.36 -1.29 -10.68
CA THR A 5 14.63 -0.28 -11.71
C THR A 5 14.31 1.14 -11.22
N TRP A 6 14.39 1.38 -9.91
CA TRP A 6 14.34 2.76 -9.42
C TRP A 6 15.67 3.42 -9.76
N SER A 7 15.62 4.56 -10.44
CA SER A 7 16.75 5.50 -10.38
C SER A 7 17.03 5.77 -8.90
N GLU A 8 18.29 5.70 -8.47
CA GLU A 8 18.67 6.02 -7.07
C GLU A 8 18.23 7.44 -6.66
N SER A 9 17.98 8.30 -7.65
CA SER A 9 17.46 9.66 -7.48
C SER A 9 15.92 9.76 -7.43
N HIS A 10 15.17 8.66 -7.56
CA HIS A 10 13.71 8.73 -7.48
C HIS A 10 13.29 9.18 -6.07
N VAL A 11 12.35 10.12 -5.96
CA VAL A 11 11.95 10.69 -4.67
C VAL A 11 11.02 9.76 -3.88
N GLU A 12 10.25 8.91 -4.54
CA GLU A 12 9.42 7.87 -3.91
C GLU A 12 10.24 6.60 -3.70
N GLN A 13 10.98 6.56 -2.59
CA GLN A 13 11.80 5.42 -2.23
C GLN A 13 11.17 4.61 -1.09
N PRO A 14 11.39 3.28 -1.09
CA PRO A 14 11.07 2.36 -0.01
C PRO A 14 11.24 2.90 1.42
N TYR A 15 12.41 3.46 1.69
CA TYR A 15 12.85 3.83 3.03
C TYR A 15 12.02 4.95 3.65
N ARG A 16 11.19 5.66 2.87
CA ARG A 16 10.35 6.76 3.36
C ARG A 16 9.36 6.27 4.41
N LEU A 17 8.69 5.14 4.16
CA LEU A 17 7.74 4.60 5.15
C LEU A 17 8.44 3.95 6.32
N THR A 18 9.52 3.20 6.09
CA THR A 18 10.29 2.58 7.17
C THR A 18 10.70 3.64 8.18
N ARG A 19 11.25 4.77 7.72
CA ARG A 19 11.64 5.88 8.58
C ARG A 19 10.44 6.48 9.34
N ILE A 20 9.30 6.69 8.69
CA ILE A 20 8.11 7.23 9.37
C ILE A 20 7.62 6.25 10.46
N ILE A 21 7.58 4.95 10.17
CA ILE A 21 7.16 3.92 11.12
C ILE A 21 8.14 3.86 12.29
N ASP A 22 9.45 3.84 12.03
CA ASP A 22 10.49 3.85 13.07
C ASP A 22 10.41 5.11 13.94
N ASP A 23 10.26 6.28 13.32
CA ASP A 23 10.07 7.55 14.01
C ASP A 23 8.79 7.50 14.87
N LEU A 24 7.69 6.94 14.37
CA LEU A 24 6.47 6.77 15.16
C LEU A 24 6.63 5.77 16.31
N HIS A 25 7.37 4.69 16.13
CA HIS A 25 7.68 3.78 17.24
C HIS A 25 8.54 4.47 18.32
N ASN A 26 9.53 5.26 17.89
CA ASN A 26 10.47 5.94 18.78
C ASN A 26 9.85 7.16 19.49
N TYR A 27 9.08 7.99 18.77
CA TYR A 27 8.50 9.23 19.28
C TYR A 27 7.09 9.05 19.86
N PHE A 28 6.26 8.19 19.27
CA PHE A 28 4.83 8.13 19.60
C PHE A 28 4.43 7.02 20.57
N TRP A 29 5.38 6.29 21.16
CA TRP A 29 5.05 5.27 22.17
C TRP A 29 3.93 4.33 21.68
N ILE A 30 3.89 4.00 20.38
CA ILE A 30 2.83 3.18 19.78
C ILE A 30 2.70 1.83 20.51
N SER A 31 3.82 1.32 21.03
CA SER A 31 3.91 0.12 21.85
C SER A 31 3.63 0.33 23.33
N HIS A 32 3.77 1.55 23.86
CA HIS A 32 3.73 1.83 25.31
C HIS A 32 2.43 2.52 25.76
N GLN A 33 1.65 3.12 24.85
CA GLN A 33 0.31 3.61 25.15
C GLN A 33 -0.75 2.74 24.43
N LEU A 34 -1.58 2.05 25.21
CA LEU A 34 -2.73 1.21 24.80
C LEU A 34 -3.85 1.95 24.03
N ARG A 35 -3.54 3.09 23.40
CA ARG A 35 -4.50 4.00 22.76
C ARG A 35 -4.65 3.77 21.26
N TRP A 36 -3.75 2.98 20.66
CA TRP A 36 -3.75 2.72 19.23
C TRP A 36 -4.28 1.32 18.94
N LYS A 37 -5.30 1.24 18.09
CA LYS A 37 -5.83 -0.02 17.57
C LYS A 37 -5.23 -0.26 16.19
N GLY A 38 -4.44 -1.32 16.07
CA GLY A 38 -3.96 -1.78 14.77
C GLY A 38 -5.12 -2.29 13.93
N ILE A 39 -5.25 -1.78 12.69
CA ILE A 39 -6.23 -2.25 11.71
C ILE A 39 -5.44 -2.98 10.62
N PRO A 40 -5.69 -4.27 10.37
CA PRO A 40 -4.98 -5.00 9.34
C PRO A 40 -5.36 -4.46 7.96
N GLY A 41 -4.34 -4.27 7.12
CA GLY A 41 -4.53 -4.02 5.69
C GLY A 41 -5.09 -5.25 4.98
N ARG A 42 -5.69 -5.03 3.81
CA ARG A 42 -6.10 -6.10 2.89
C ARG A 42 -5.89 -5.65 1.46
N MET A 43 -5.88 -6.59 0.52
CA MET A 43 -5.96 -6.27 -0.90
C MET A 43 -7.41 -5.93 -1.28
N VAL A 44 -7.59 -4.95 -2.14
CA VAL A 44 -8.88 -4.73 -2.82
C VAL A 44 -9.15 -5.81 -3.85
N ASN A 45 -10.40 -6.22 -4.00
CA ASN A 45 -10.83 -7.11 -5.06
C ASN A 45 -11.08 -6.34 -6.37
N ASN A 46 -11.33 -7.06 -7.47
CA ASN A 46 -11.50 -6.44 -8.79
C ASN A 46 -12.77 -5.57 -8.86
N ASP A 47 -13.83 -5.94 -8.14
CA ASP A 47 -15.08 -5.19 -8.13
C ASP A 47 -14.93 -3.84 -7.42
N GLU A 48 -14.12 -3.79 -6.35
CA GLU A 48 -13.76 -2.56 -5.67
C GLU A 48 -12.91 -1.63 -6.54
N ILE A 49 -12.01 -2.19 -7.36
CA ILE A 49 -11.22 -1.41 -8.33
C ILE A 49 -12.14 -0.81 -9.41
N ARG A 50 -13.11 -1.59 -9.88
CA ARG A 50 -14.09 -1.17 -10.91
C ARG A 50 -15.00 -0.01 -10.48
N LEU A 51 -15.10 0.27 -9.18
CA LEU A 51 -15.89 1.41 -8.70
C LEU A 51 -15.32 2.75 -9.18
N VAL A 52 -14.02 2.82 -9.49
CA VAL A 52 -13.32 4.07 -9.81
C VAL A 52 -12.39 3.98 -11.03
N HIS A 53 -12.09 2.77 -11.52
CA HIS A 53 -11.24 2.56 -12.70
C HIS A 53 -12.00 1.83 -13.82
N SER A 54 -11.60 2.08 -15.07
CA SER A 54 -12.18 1.41 -16.23
C SER A 54 -11.69 -0.05 -16.37
N GLU A 55 -12.39 -0.85 -17.17
CA GLU A 55 -11.98 -2.23 -17.46
C GLU A 55 -10.63 -2.30 -18.20
N GLU A 56 -10.34 -1.33 -19.06
CA GLU A 56 -9.05 -1.23 -19.76
C GLU A 56 -7.90 -1.01 -18.78
N PHE A 57 -8.11 -0.14 -17.77
CA PHE A 57 -7.14 0.05 -16.70
C PHE A 57 -6.96 -1.23 -15.89
N LEU A 58 -8.06 -1.87 -15.47
CA LEU A 58 -7.99 -3.09 -14.65
C LEU A 58 -7.25 -4.21 -15.40
N SER A 59 -7.54 -4.40 -16.69
CA SER A 59 -6.84 -5.39 -17.52
C SER A 59 -5.34 -5.12 -17.60
N GLY A 60 -4.95 -3.87 -17.87
CA GLY A 60 -3.54 -3.48 -17.90
C GLY A 60 -2.85 -3.65 -16.53
N PHE A 61 -3.53 -3.24 -15.46
CA PHE A 61 -3.04 -3.36 -14.09
C PHE A 61 -2.84 -4.82 -13.66
N LEU A 62 -3.79 -5.71 -13.97
CA LEU A 62 -3.67 -7.14 -13.68
C LEU A 62 -2.53 -7.78 -14.47
N SER A 63 -2.33 -7.39 -15.73
CA SER A 63 -1.21 -7.84 -16.54
C SER A 63 0.14 -7.43 -15.94
N VAL A 64 0.25 -6.22 -15.38
CA VAL A 64 1.43 -5.77 -14.63
C VAL A 64 1.59 -6.54 -13.31
N GLU A 65 0.51 -6.79 -12.59
CA GLU A 65 0.51 -7.56 -11.33
C GLU A 65 0.97 -9.01 -11.54
N CYS A 66 0.60 -9.62 -12.66
CA CYS A 66 1.04 -10.95 -13.10
C CYS A 66 2.48 -10.97 -13.64
N GLY A 67 3.02 -9.81 -14.03
CA GLY A 67 4.37 -9.70 -14.60
C GLY A 67 4.46 -9.94 -16.10
N ASP A 68 3.33 -9.90 -16.82
CA ASP A 68 3.27 -10.18 -18.25
C ASP A 68 3.66 -8.96 -19.12
N ASN A 69 3.60 -7.73 -18.57
CA ASN A 69 3.81 -6.47 -19.30
C ASN A 69 4.79 -5.51 -18.59
N VAL A 70 6.01 -5.98 -18.31
CA VAL A 70 7.05 -5.15 -17.66
C VAL A 70 7.72 -4.18 -18.65
N ASP A 71 7.55 -4.37 -19.97
CA ASP A 71 8.33 -3.68 -21.01
C ASP A 71 7.66 -2.43 -21.62
N ASN A 72 6.46 -2.03 -21.16
CA ASN A 72 5.90 -0.75 -21.56
C ASN A 72 6.61 0.39 -20.82
N VAL A 73 7.28 1.25 -21.61
CA VAL A 73 8.25 2.32 -21.29
C VAL A 73 7.79 3.37 -20.25
N VAL A 74 6.61 3.22 -19.66
CA VAL A 74 6.03 4.12 -18.64
C VAL A 74 5.71 3.40 -17.32
N SER A 75 5.90 2.07 -17.23
CA SER A 75 5.54 1.33 -16.01
C SER A 75 6.61 1.47 -14.93
N ILE A 76 6.55 2.58 -14.20
CA ILE A 76 7.16 2.76 -12.86
C ILE A 76 6.65 1.67 -11.89
N VAL A 77 5.57 0.99 -12.26
CA VAL A 77 4.89 -0.05 -11.48
C VAL A 77 5.34 -1.43 -11.96
N GLY A 78 6.17 -2.09 -11.16
CA GLY A 78 6.41 -3.54 -11.28
C GLY A 78 5.34 -4.36 -10.53
N PRO A 79 5.36 -5.70 -10.64
CA PRO A 79 4.39 -6.59 -9.99
C PRO A 79 4.24 -6.36 -8.47
N ILE A 80 5.36 -6.06 -7.79
CA ILE A 80 5.38 -5.76 -6.35
C ILE A 80 4.65 -4.45 -6.05
N VAL A 81 4.85 -3.42 -6.90
CA VAL A 81 4.21 -2.13 -6.74
C VAL A 81 2.71 -2.24 -7.01
N ALA A 82 2.30 -3.03 -8.01
CA ALA A 82 0.88 -3.31 -8.26
C ALA A 82 0.20 -3.96 -7.05
N ARG A 83 0.79 -5.02 -6.48
CA ARG A 83 0.27 -5.65 -5.25
C ARG A 83 0.21 -4.67 -4.08
N ALA A 84 1.24 -3.86 -3.91
CA ALA A 84 1.27 -2.80 -2.90
C ALA A 84 0.14 -1.79 -3.08
N CYS A 85 -0.15 -1.35 -4.31
CA CYS A 85 -1.27 -0.45 -4.60
C CYS A 85 -2.61 -1.09 -4.20
N ARG A 86 -2.82 -2.39 -4.43
CA ARG A 86 -4.04 -3.07 -3.98
C ARG A 86 -4.14 -3.11 -2.46
N THR A 87 -3.03 -3.39 -1.77
CA THR A 87 -2.99 -3.42 -0.30
C THR A 87 -3.22 -2.03 0.29
N ALA A 88 -2.63 -1.00 -0.32
CA ALA A 88 -2.82 0.40 0.06
C ALA A 88 -4.31 0.80 -0.02
N ALA A 89 -4.95 0.54 -1.16
CA ALA A 89 -6.37 0.82 -1.35
C ALA A 89 -7.25 0.09 -0.31
N GLY A 90 -6.96 -1.20 -0.05
CA GLY A 90 -7.79 -1.99 0.87
C GLY A 90 -7.56 -1.62 2.33
N THR A 91 -6.35 -1.16 2.67
CA THR A 91 -6.04 -0.57 3.99
C THR A 91 -6.87 0.69 4.21
N THR A 92 -6.96 1.57 3.21
CA THR A 92 -7.81 2.76 3.27
C THR A 92 -9.28 2.40 3.43
N ILE A 93 -9.80 1.41 2.69
CA ILE A 93 -11.20 0.99 2.83
C ILE A 93 -11.47 0.39 4.21
N ASN A 94 -10.54 -0.39 4.77
CA ASN A 94 -10.68 -0.94 6.13
C ASN A 94 -10.70 0.19 7.17
N LEU A 95 -9.82 1.18 7.05
CA LEU A 95 -9.81 2.34 7.93
C LEU A 95 -11.15 3.09 7.88
N ILE A 96 -11.65 3.39 6.68
CA ILE A 96 -12.96 4.05 6.50
C ILE A 96 -14.07 3.20 7.12
N SER A 97 -14.07 1.89 6.88
CA SER A 97 -15.08 0.97 7.42
C SER A 97 -15.07 0.96 8.94
N SER A 98 -13.90 0.97 9.57
CA SER A 98 -13.76 1.02 11.03
C SER A 98 -14.26 2.34 11.62
N VAL A 99 -14.02 3.47 10.96
CA VAL A 99 -14.56 4.77 11.38
C VAL A 99 -16.09 4.79 11.22
N VAL A 100 -16.62 4.34 10.07
CA VAL A 100 -18.07 4.32 9.79
C VAL A 100 -18.82 3.40 10.76
N ARG A 101 -18.23 2.25 11.12
CA ARG A 101 -18.77 1.31 12.12
C ARG A 101 -18.60 1.80 13.56
N ARG A 102 -17.91 2.92 13.78
CA ARG A 102 -17.53 3.45 15.11
C ARG A 102 -16.66 2.49 15.92
N ASP A 103 -15.85 1.67 15.25
CA ASP A 103 -14.81 0.85 15.88
C ASP A 103 -13.62 1.68 16.37
N ILE A 104 -13.43 2.86 15.76
CA ILE A 104 -12.45 3.91 16.09
C ILE A 104 -13.08 5.28 15.79
N ASP A 105 -12.62 6.33 16.47
CA ASP A 105 -13.10 7.71 16.22
C ASP A 105 -12.34 8.37 15.06
N ILE A 106 -11.02 8.17 15.02
CA ILE A 106 -10.10 8.69 14.00
C ILE A 106 -8.99 7.68 13.75
N GLY A 107 -8.36 7.77 12.57
CA GLY A 107 -7.15 7.01 12.29
C GLY A 107 -6.43 7.52 11.06
N PHE A 108 -5.22 7.02 10.85
CA PHE A 108 -4.39 7.26 9.69
C PHE A 108 -4.01 5.92 9.05
N ALA A 109 -3.76 5.94 7.74
CA ALA A 109 -3.26 4.78 7.01
C ALA A 109 -1.89 5.12 6.41
N PHE A 110 -0.87 4.34 6.76
CA PHE A 110 0.42 4.40 6.10
C PHE A 110 0.42 3.46 4.91
N CYS A 111 0.19 4.03 3.74
CA CYS A 111 0.07 3.30 2.48
C CYS A 111 1.24 3.66 1.58
N ALA A 112 2.26 2.81 1.54
CA ALA A 112 3.25 2.81 0.48
C ALA A 112 3.70 1.39 0.28
N GLY A 113 4.06 1.08 -0.96
CA GLY A 113 4.53 -0.25 -1.27
C GLY A 113 5.80 -0.52 -0.53
N ILE A 114 5.79 -1.60 0.26
CA ILE A 114 6.77 -2.68 0.18
C ILE A 114 6.36 -3.89 1.01
N ASP A 115 6.88 -5.01 0.51
CA ASP A 115 6.79 -6.40 0.89
C ASP A 115 6.60 -6.69 2.39
N GLY A 116 5.90 -7.80 2.64
CA GLY A 116 5.49 -8.31 3.96
C GLY A 116 6.65 -8.83 4.82
N THR A 117 7.68 -8.03 5.03
CA THR A 117 8.81 -8.31 5.92
C THR A 117 8.95 -7.23 7.00
N LEU A 118 7.85 -6.87 7.64
CA LEU A 118 7.90 -6.43 9.05
C LEU A 118 7.58 -7.69 9.89
N ARG A 119 8.63 -8.47 10.15
CA ARG A 119 8.70 -9.42 11.26
C ARG A 119 9.64 -8.84 12.31
#